data_AF-A0ABD4Q6K1-F1
#
_entry.id   AF-A0ABD4Q6K1-F1
#
_cell.length_a   1.000
_cell.length_b   1.000
_cell.length_c   1.000
_cell.angle_alpha   90.00
_cell.angle_beta   90.00
_cell.angle_gamma   90.00
#
_symmetry.space_group_name_H-M   'P 1'
#
loop_
_entity.id
_entity.type
_entity.pdbx_description
1 polymer ?
#
loop_
_entity_poly.entity_id
_entity_poly.type
_entity_poly.pdbx_seq_one_letter_code
_entity_poly.pdbx_strand_id
1 'polypeptide(L)'
;LNKIHPGAAMDKNLYDLPPKELKKIPTVAGSLREALEALKKDSAFLTAGGVFDPDFIESYIELKWEELMRYEMTPHPVEYEMY
;
A
#
# COMPACT_ATOMS: atom_id res chain seq x y z
N LEU A 1 21.16 -12.64 4.78
CA LEU A 1 20.03 -13.31 5.45
C LEU A 1 18.81 -13.41 4.55
N ASN A 2 18.38 -12.44 3.74
CA ASN A 2 17.23 -12.71 2.84
C ASN A 2 17.54 -12.78 1.34
N LYS A 3 18.69 -12.25 0.86
CA LYS A 3 19.17 -12.31 -0.55
C LYS A 3 18.06 -12.24 -1.60
N ILE A 4 17.08 -11.35 -1.38
CA ILE A 4 15.88 -11.26 -2.19
C ILE A 4 16.27 -10.73 -3.57
N HIS A 5 15.93 -11.46 -4.62
CA HIS A 5 16.15 -11.03 -5.99
C HIS A 5 15.07 -10.01 -6.38
N PRO A 6 15.42 -8.78 -6.79
CA PRO A 6 14.45 -7.71 -7.06
C PRO A 6 13.62 -7.93 -8.35
N GLY A 7 13.98 -8.94 -9.13
CA GLY A 7 13.42 -9.19 -10.46
C GLY A 7 14.36 -8.70 -11.56
N ALA A 8 13.94 -8.88 -12.80
CA ALA A 8 14.67 -8.35 -13.95
C ALA A 8 14.40 -6.84 -14.10
N ALA A 9 15.40 -6.09 -14.54
CA ALA A 9 15.22 -4.67 -14.88
C ALA A 9 14.25 -4.51 -16.06
N MET A 10 13.54 -3.39 -16.09
CA MET A 10 12.61 -3.04 -17.17
C MET A 10 13.04 -1.71 -17.78
N ASP A 11 13.40 -1.73 -19.07
CA ASP A 11 13.81 -0.53 -19.81
C ASP A 11 12.65 0.12 -20.61
N LYS A 12 11.44 -0.44 -20.50
CA LYS A 12 10.24 0.07 -21.18
C LYS A 12 9.56 1.17 -20.36
N ASN A 13 8.96 2.15 -21.03
CA ASN A 13 8.07 3.12 -20.39
C ASN A 13 6.79 2.43 -19.89
N LEU A 14 6.55 2.46 -18.58
CA LEU A 14 5.40 1.79 -17.94
C LEU A 14 4.05 2.34 -18.41
N TYR A 15 3.99 3.60 -18.83
CA TYR A 15 2.76 4.23 -19.31
C TYR A 15 2.35 3.75 -20.71
N ASP A 16 3.30 3.27 -21.51
CA ASP A 16 3.07 2.83 -22.90
C ASP A 16 2.81 1.32 -23.01
N LEU A 17 2.81 0.61 -21.87
CA LEU A 17 2.62 -0.84 -21.87
C LEU A 17 1.16 -1.22 -22.14
N PRO A 18 0.93 -2.25 -22.98
CA PRO A 18 -0.40 -2.82 -23.13
C PRO A 18 -0.95 -3.29 -21.76
N PRO A 19 -2.25 -3.14 -21.48
CA PRO A 19 -2.83 -3.54 -20.18
C PRO A 19 -2.57 -4.99 -19.77
N LYS A 20 -2.42 -5.90 -20.76
CA LYS A 20 -2.08 -7.30 -20.52
C LYS A 20 -0.66 -7.50 -19.98
N GLU A 21 0.29 -6.66 -20.39
CA GLU A 21 1.66 -6.68 -19.88
C GLU A 21 1.74 -5.98 -18.53
N LEU A 22 1.07 -4.83 -18.38
CA LEU A 22 1.04 -4.06 -17.12
C LEU A 22 0.49 -4.87 -15.95
N LYS A 23 -0.54 -5.70 -16.17
CA LYS A 23 -1.09 -6.61 -15.15
C LYS A 23 -0.10 -7.62 -14.58
N LYS A 24 1.02 -7.88 -15.25
CA LYS A 24 2.07 -8.79 -14.77
C LYS A 24 3.13 -8.07 -13.92
N ILE A 25 3.07 -6.74 -13.87
CA ILE A 25 4.02 -5.93 -13.12
C ILE A 25 3.39 -5.64 -11.74
N PRO A 26 4.06 -6.01 -10.64
CA PRO A 26 3.60 -5.63 -9.31
C PRO A 26 3.63 -4.10 -9.19
N THR A 27 2.54 -3.52 -8.70
CA THR A 27 2.40 -2.09 -8.47
C THR A 27 2.40 -1.77 -6.97
N VAL A 28 2.53 -0.50 -6.65
CA VAL A 28 2.29 0.00 -5.28
C VAL A 28 0.81 -0.16 -4.90
N ALA A 29 0.51 -0.06 -3.60
CA ALA A 29 -0.86 -0.06 -3.10
C ALA A 29 -1.69 1.06 -3.76
N GLY A 30 -2.91 0.73 -4.18
CA GLY A 30 -3.84 1.66 -4.83
C GLY A 30 -4.62 2.54 -3.84
N SER A 31 -4.53 2.26 -2.54
CA SER A 31 -5.19 3.02 -1.49
C SER A 31 -4.42 2.96 -0.17
N LEU A 32 -4.69 3.92 0.72
CA LEU A 32 -4.19 3.85 2.10
C LEU A 32 -4.72 2.61 2.83
N ARG A 33 -5.97 2.20 2.57
CA ARG A 33 -6.56 0.96 3.09
C ARG A 33 -5.70 -0.26 2.77
N GLU A 34 -5.39 -0.45 1.49
CA GLU A 34 -4.57 -1.57 1.02
C GLU A 34 -3.16 -1.53 1.64
N ALA A 35 -2.56 -0.34 1.77
CA ALA A 35 -1.26 -0.18 2.41
C ALA A 35 -1.28 -0.56 3.90
N LEU A 36 -2.33 -0.17 4.64
CA LEU A 36 -2.49 -0.51 6.05
C LEU A 36 -2.75 -2.01 6.26
N GLU A 37 -3.55 -2.64 5.39
CA GLU A 37 -3.78 -4.08 5.41
C GLU A 37 -2.48 -4.86 5.08
N ALA A 38 -1.70 -4.39 4.10
CA ALA A 38 -0.40 -4.96 3.77
C ALA A 38 0.59 -4.83 4.94
N LEU A 39 0.66 -3.65 5.58
CA LEU A 39 1.49 -3.43 6.76
C LEU A 39 1.09 -4.35 7.92
N LYS A 40 -0.21 -4.51 8.19
CA LYS A 40 -0.71 -5.42 9.22
C LYS A 40 -0.34 -6.88 8.94
N LYS A 41 -0.35 -7.26 7.66
CA LYS A 41 -0.07 -8.64 7.21
C LYS A 41 1.42 -8.97 7.22
N ASP A 42 2.30 -8.00 6.98
CA ASP A 42 3.75 -8.22 6.89
C ASP A 42 4.56 -7.06 7.49
N SER A 43 4.67 -7.04 8.81
CA SER A 43 5.46 -6.04 9.57
C SER A 43 6.68 -6.64 10.27
N ALA A 44 6.94 -7.95 10.12
CA ALA A 44 8.00 -8.65 10.86
C ALA A 44 9.40 -8.11 10.54
N PHE A 45 9.61 -7.60 9.33
CA PHE A 45 10.88 -6.98 8.95
C PHE A 45 11.15 -5.65 9.68
N LEU A 46 10.10 -4.98 10.17
CA LEU A 46 10.20 -3.74 10.94
C LEU A 46 10.51 -4.02 12.42
N THR A 47 9.95 -5.08 12.99
CA THR A 47 10.17 -5.44 14.39
C THR A 47 11.48 -6.21 14.60
N ALA A 48 12.14 -6.62 13.51
CA ALA A 48 13.41 -7.33 13.55
C ALA A 48 14.48 -6.52 14.32
N GLY A 49 15.07 -7.14 15.34
CA GLY A 49 16.09 -6.51 16.18
C GLY A 49 15.55 -5.47 17.16
N GLY A 50 14.22 -5.38 17.36
CA GLY A 50 13.60 -4.45 18.30
C GLY A 50 13.64 -2.99 17.83
N VAL A 51 13.74 -2.74 16.53
CA VAL A 51 13.75 -1.38 15.96
C VAL A 51 12.39 -0.72 16.15
N PHE A 52 11.32 -1.44 15.78
CA PHE A 52 9.94 -1.04 16.07
C PHE A 52 9.35 -1.98 17.11
N ASP A 53 8.67 -1.38 18.09
CA ASP A 53 7.81 -2.11 19.01
C ASP A 53 6.54 -2.58 18.26
N PRO A 54 6.11 -3.85 18.41
CA PRO A 54 4.86 -4.32 17.81
C PRO A 54 3.64 -3.46 18.17
N ASP A 55 3.56 -2.97 19.41
CA ASP A 55 2.44 -2.16 19.89
C ASP A 55 2.43 -0.78 19.21
N PHE A 56 3.61 -0.24 18.87
CA PHE A 56 3.71 0.98 18.07
C PHE A 56 3.12 0.80 16.67
N ILE A 57 3.38 -0.35 16.02
CA ILE A 57 2.87 -0.62 14.68
C ILE A 57 1.34 -0.74 14.70
N GLU A 58 0.76 -1.47 15.65
CA GLU A 58 -0.70 -1.58 15.76
C GLU A 58 -1.34 -0.21 16.06
N SER A 59 -0.78 0.54 17.01
CA SER A 59 -1.25 1.90 17.34
C SER A 59 -1.20 2.86 16.15
N TYR A 60 -0.14 2.75 15.33
CA TYR A 60 -0.02 3.54 14.10
C TYR A 60 -1.08 3.16 13.07
N ILE A 61 -1.34 1.86 12.90
CA ILE A 61 -2.39 1.37 11.98
C ILE A 61 -3.76 1.88 12.43
N GLU A 62 -4.08 1.80 13.72
CA GLU A 62 -5.35 2.29 14.28
C GLU A 62 -5.54 3.79 14.02
N LEU A 63 -4.53 4.61 14.33
CA LEU A 63 -4.55 6.05 14.08
C LEU A 63 -4.79 6.36 12.59
N LYS A 64 -4.13 5.64 11.68
CA LYS A 64 -4.32 5.83 10.24
C LYS A 64 -5.64 5.30 9.72
N TRP A 65 -6.23 4.32 10.40
CA TRP A 65 -7.57 3.85 10.08
C TRP A 65 -8.62 4.92 10.37
N GLU A 66 -8.49 5.67 11.46
CA GLU A 66 -9.38 6.80 11.75
C GLU A 66 -9.32 7.89 10.67
N GLU A 67 -8.10 8.26 10.23
CA GLU A 67 -7.91 9.21 9.12
C GLU A 67 -8.54 8.70 7.82
N LEU A 68 -8.35 7.41 7.51
CA LEU A 68 -8.92 6.75 6.34
C LEU A 68 -10.45 6.76 6.38
N MET A 69 -11.05 6.39 7.52
CA MET A 69 -12.52 6.33 7.66
C MET A 69 -13.12 7.72 7.45
N ARG A 70 -12.48 8.77 7.97
CA ARG A 70 -12.92 10.15 7.72
C ARG A 70 -12.94 10.48 6.23
N TYR A 71 -11.92 10.07 5.48
CA TYR A 71 -11.85 10.30 4.04
C TYR A 71 -12.92 9.50 3.29
N GLU A 72 -13.01 8.19 3.51
CA GLU A 72 -13.92 7.30 2.77
C GLU A 72 -15.40 7.54 3.09
N MET A 73 -15.73 8.07 4.27
CA MET A 73 -17.11 8.40 4.65
C MET A 73 -17.54 9.82 4.30
N THR A 74 -16.65 10.63 3.72
CA THR A 74 -16.98 12.00 3.28
C THR A 74 -17.33 11.97 1.78
N PRO A 75 -18.54 12.40 1.38
CA PRO A 75 -18.89 12.51 -0.04
C PRO A 75 -17.90 13.42 -0.78
N HIS A 76 -17.32 12.91 -1.86
CA HIS A 76 -16.41 13.69 -2.69
C HIS A 76 -17.20 14.62 -3.62
N PRO A 77 -16.77 15.88 -3.87
CA PRO A 77 -17.50 16.80 -4.75
C PRO A 77 -17.86 16.25 -6.14
N VAL A 78 -17.00 15.38 -6.70
CA VAL A 78 -17.25 14.71 -7.98
C VAL A 78 -18.48 13.80 -7.96
N GLU A 79 -18.85 13.26 -6.80
CA GLU A 79 -20.02 12.38 -6.65
C GLU A 79 -21.33 13.13 -6.90
N TYR A 80 -21.38 14.45 -6.63
CA TYR A 80 -22.55 15.28 -6.93
C TYR A 80 -22.79 15.48 -8.43
N GLU A 81 -21.76 15.30 -9.27
CA GLU A 81 -21.91 15.30 -10.72
C GLU A 81 -22.35 13.91 -11.23
N MET A 82 -21.96 12.85 -10.51
CA MET A 82 -22.22 11.45 -10.91
C MET A 82 -23.63 10.96 -10.56
N TYR A 83 -24.26 11.53 -9.52
CA TYR A 83 -25.56 11.11 -8.98
C TYR A 83 -26.50 12.28 -8.77
#